data_AF-A0A2D8JB44-F1
#
_entry.id   AF-A0A2D8JB44-F1
#
_cell.length_a   1.000
_cell.length_b   1.000
_cell.length_c   1.000
_cell.angle_alpha   90.00
_cell.angle_beta   90.00
_cell.angle_gamma   90.00
#
_symmetry.space_group_name_H-M   'P 1'
#
loop_
_entity.id
_entity.type
_entity.pdbx_description
1 polymer ?
#
loop_
_entity_poly.entity_id
_entity_poly.type
_entity_poly.pdbx_seq_one_letter_code
_entity_poly.pdbx_strand_id
1 'polypeptide(L)' 'MKDYIIPASILIGSLIIGFAIIKSGQNEKYQYIEKGVIFDKSNGKTYFTDQKQYLDRKGDRYQFD' A
#
# COMPACT_ATOMS: atom_id res chain seq x y z
N MET A 1 -19.46 -27.24 -24.95
CA MET A 1 -18.98 -26.98 -23.56
C MET A 1 -17.47 -26.81 -23.46
N LYS A 2 -16.64 -27.46 -24.30
CA LYS A 2 -15.16 -27.31 -24.25
C LYS A 2 -14.65 -25.94 -24.73
N ASP A 3 -15.35 -25.29 -25.66
CA ASP A 3 -14.87 -24.04 -26.30
C ASP A 3 -14.87 -22.82 -25.36
N TYR A 4 -15.61 -22.90 -24.26
CA TYR A 4 -15.65 -21.85 -23.24
C TYR A 4 -14.61 -22.03 -22.13
N ILE A 5 -13.97 -23.20 -22.04
CA ILE A 5 -12.99 -23.50 -20.97
C ILE A 5 -11.76 -22.61 -21.11
N ILE A 6 -11.28 -22.41 -22.34
CA ILE A 6 -10.11 -21.58 -22.65
C ILE A 6 -10.38 -20.11 -22.29
N PRO A 7 -11.42 -19.44 -22.82
CA PRO A 7 -11.69 -18.05 -22.47
C PRO A 7 -12.04 -17.86 -20.99
N ALA A 8 -12.74 -18.80 -20.35
CA ALA A 8 -13.02 -18.73 -18.91
C ALA A 8 -11.73 -18.82 -18.07
N SER A 9 -10.80 -19.69 -18.45
CA SER A 9 -9.50 -19.83 -17.78
C SER A 9 -8.66 -18.56 -17.89
N ILE A 10 -8.68 -17.90 -19.05
CA ILE A 10 -8.00 -16.62 -19.27
C ILE A 10 -8.59 -15.54 -18.37
N LEU A 11 -9.93 -15.45 -18.30
CA LEU A 11 -10.64 -14.50 -17.43
C LEU A 11 -10.26 -14.70 -15.96
N ILE A 12 -10.35 -15.93 -15.46
CA ILE A 12 -10.02 -16.25 -14.07
C ILE A 12 -8.55 -15.95 -13.77
N GLY A 13 -7.64 -16.34 -14.67
CA GLY A 13 -6.21 -16.05 -14.53
C GLY A 13 -5.91 -14.56 -14.45
N SER A 14 -6.54 -13.76 -15.32
CA SER A 14 -6.38 -12.30 -15.32
C SER A 14 -6.89 -11.64 -14.03
N LEU A 15 -7.99 -12.14 -13.47
CA LEU A 15 -8.54 -11.71 -12.18
C LEU A 15 -7.57 -12.00 -11.03
N ILE A 16 -7.01 -13.21 -10.98
CA ILE A 16 -6.06 -13.62 -9.93
C ILE A 16 -4.80 -12.74 -9.98
N ILE A 17 -4.24 -12.53 -11.18
CA ILE A 17 -3.04 -11.70 -11.36
C ILE A 17 -3.33 -10.24 -10.95
N GLY A 18 -4.48 -9.69 -11.35
CA GLY A 18 -4.90 -8.34 -10.95
C GLY A 18 -4.99 -8.19 -9.44
N PHE A 19 -5.62 -9.14 -8.74
CA PHE A 19 -5.70 -9.14 -7.28
C PHE A 19 -4.33 -9.23 -6.60
N ALA A 20 -3.42 -10.06 -7.14
CA ALA A 20 -2.07 -10.20 -6.61
C ALA A 20 -1.28 -8.89 -6.70
N ILE A 21 -1.36 -8.18 -7.83
CA ILE A 21 -0.68 -6.88 -8.02
C ILE A 21 -1.22 -5.84 -7.03
N ILE A 22 -2.55 -5.74 -6.88
CA ILE A 22 -3.18 -4.80 -5.94
C ILE A 22 -2.73 -5.07 -4.50
N LYS A 23 -2.70 -6.34 -4.07
CA LYS A 23 -2.24 -6.72 -2.72
C LYS A 23 -0.74 -6.47 -2.52
N SER A 24 0.08 -6.74 -3.53
CA SER A 24 1.54 -6.54 -3.44
C SER A 24 1.88 -5.08 -3.13
N GLY A 25 1.18 -4.13 -3.76
CA GLY A 25 1.41 -2.70 -3.51
C GLY A 25 1.07 -2.24 -2.09
N GLN A 26 0.20 -2.96 -1.36
CA GLN A 26 -0.16 -2.60 0.01
C GLN A 26 0.89 -3.03 1.04
N ASN A 27 1.63 -4.11 0.78
CA ASN A 27 2.65 -4.60 1.70
C ASN A 27 3.84 -3.65 1.85
N GLU A 28 4.09 -2.79 0.86
CA GLU A 28 5.16 -1.80 0.91
C GLU A 28 4.71 -0.41 1.37
N LYS A 29 3.45 -0.28 1.81
CA LYS A 29 2.87 1.01 2.16
C LYS A 29 3.64 1.72 3.27
N TYR A 30 4.06 1.00 4.30
CA TYR A 30 4.79 1.56 5.43
C TYR A 30 6.24 1.09 5.45
N GLN A 31 7.15 2.02 5.66
CA GLN A 31 8.56 1.76 5.87
C GLN A 31 8.95 2.19 7.28
N TYR A 32 9.42 1.24 8.07
CA TYR A 32 10.02 1.52 9.37
C TYR A 32 11.40 2.12 9.16
N ILE A 33 11.63 3.33 9.69
CA ILE A 33 12.93 4.00 9.60
C ILE A 33 13.70 3.78 10.90
N GLU A 34 13.07 4.09 12.03
CA GLU A 34 13.64 3.93 13.36
C GLU A 34 12.53 3.78 14.41
N LYS A 35 12.91 3.57 15.67
CA LYS A 35 11.95 3.41 16.76
C LYS A 35 11.08 4.66 16.89
N GLY A 36 9.77 4.49 16.75
CA GLY A 36 8.81 5.59 16.83
C GLY A 36 8.63 6.38 15.54
N VAL A 37 9.29 6.00 14.43
CA VAL A 37 9.23 6.74 13.14
C VAL A 37 8.85 5.80 11.99
N ILE A 38 7.74 6.12 11.33
CA ILE A 38 7.18 5.33 10.23
C ILE A 38 6.94 6.24 9.03
N PHE A 39 7.44 5.85 7.86
CA PHE A 39 7.16 6.54 6.59
C PHE A 39 6.04 5.83 5.82
N ASP A 40 4.97 6.56 5.50
CA ASP A 40 3.87 6.10 4.65
C ASP A 40 4.16 6.50 3.19
N LYS A 41 4.54 5.52 2.38
CA LYS A 41 4.86 5.71 0.96
C LYS A 41 3.64 6.10 0.12
N SER A 42 2.42 5.80 0.58
CA SER A 42 1.19 6.09 -0.20
C SER A 42 0.90 7.59 -0.25
N ASN A 43 1.07 8.29 0.87
CA ASN A 43 0.78 9.71 1.01
C ASN A 43 2.05 10.55 1.25
N GLY A 44 3.22 9.91 1.34
CA GLY A 44 4.51 10.54 1.58
C GLY A 44 4.62 11.28 2.92
N LYS A 45 3.89 10.81 3.94
CA LYS A 45 3.94 11.36 5.31
C LYS A 45 4.88 10.55 6.18
N THR A 46 5.63 11.23 7.04
CA THR A 46 6.46 10.58 8.07
C THR A 46 5.81 10.78 9.43
N TYR A 47 5.41 9.69 10.07
CA TYR A 47 4.74 9.68 11.37
C TYR A 47 5.76 9.45 12.48
N PHE A 48 5.71 10.30 13.51
CA PHE A 48 6.40 10.17 14.78
C PHE A 48 5.38 9.67 15.81
N THR A 49 5.25 8.35 15.93
CA THR A 49 4.18 7.69 16.70
C THR A 49 4.23 8.04 18.19
N ASP A 50 5.43 8.22 18.73
CA ASP A 50 5.64 8.53 20.15
C ASP A 50 5.18 9.96 20.50
N GLN A 51 5.22 10.86 19.51
CA GLN A 51 4.90 12.28 19.67
C GLN A 51 3.51 12.63 19.16
N LYS A 52 2.79 11.66 18.55
CA LYS A 52 1.55 11.86 17.80
C LYS A 52 1.67 12.99 16.77
N GLN A 53 2.77 13.01 16.03
CA GLN A 53 3.04 14.01 14.99
C GLN A 53 3.30 13.37 13.64
N TYR A 54 3.05 14.10 12.56
CA TYR A 54 3.54 13.71 11.25
C TYR A 54 4.11 14.91 10.48
N LEU A 55 5.09 14.63 9.62
CA LEU A 55 5.58 15.53 8.58
C LEU A 55 4.88 15.17 7.27
N ASP A 56 4.39 16.18 6.55
CA ASP A 56 3.87 15.99 5.20
C ASP A 56 4.98 16.00 4.14
N ARG A 57 4.60 15.84 2.86
CA ARG A 57 5.55 15.86 1.72
C ARG A 57 6.29 17.18 1.56
N LYS A 58 5.78 18.29 2.09
CA LYS A 58 6.39 19.62 2.04
C LYS A 58 7.33 19.86 3.22
N GLY A 59 7.31 18.97 4.21
CA GLY A 59 8.05 19.12 5.46
C GLY A 59 7.27 19.89 6.52
N ASP A 60 5.99 20.18 6.28
CA ASP A 60 5.13 20.83 7.27
C ASP A 60 4.76 19.82 8.36
N ARG A 61 4.85 20.26 9.63
CA ARG A 61 4.62 19.41 10.80
C ARG A 61 3.21 19.62 11.34
N TYR A 62 2.52 18.50 11.59
CA TYR A 62 1.17 18.47 12.13
C TYR A 62 1.10 17.54 13.33
N GLN A 63 0.23 17.88 14.28
CA GLN A 63 -0.09 17.03 15.42
C GLN A 63 -1.46 16.39 15.19
N PHE A 64 -1.62 15.13 15.60
CA PHE A 64 -2.88 14.41 15.54
C PHE A 64 -3.25 13.90 16.94
N ASP A 65 -4.56 13.77 17.20
CA ASP A 65 -5.09 13.26 18.48
C ASP A 65 -5.03 11.73 18.57
#